data_AF-A0A2G5VHM1-F1
#
_entry.id   AF-A0A2G5VHM1-F1
#
_cell.length_a   1.000
_cell.length_b   1.000
_cell.length_c   1.000
_cell.angle_alpha   90.00
_cell.angle_beta   90.00
_cell.angle_gamma   90.00
#
_symmetry.space_group_name_H-M   'P 1'
#
loop_
_entity.id
_entity.type
_entity.pdbx_description
1 polymer ?
#
loop_
_entity_poly.entity_id
_entity_poly.type
_entity_poly.pdbx_seq_one_letter_code
_entity_poly.pdbx_strand_id
1 'polypeptide(L)'
;MGTKLSVSLEGAANPETAPRVDRPPTFDPQYGFERPRKVREMKATWEEMEQWKLKPAQRDYCAHHLISLMKCQTQNAPFAGHACDGERGAWDKCEYDDHIMRIKEFERERRLLQRQARKEATA
;
A
#
# COMPACT_ATOMS: atom_id res chain seq x y z
N MET A 1 -14.91 -4.10 -8.74
CA MET A 1 -15.31 -3.13 -9.78
C MET A 1 -16.23 -2.00 -9.27
N GLY A 2 -16.88 -2.08 -8.09
CA GLY A 2 -17.81 -1.04 -7.62
C GLY A 2 -17.24 0.16 -6.84
N THR A 3 -16.02 0.05 -6.29
CA THR A 3 -15.46 1.10 -5.41
C THR A 3 -14.91 2.31 -6.16
N LYS A 4 -14.32 2.13 -7.35
CA LYS A 4 -13.75 3.26 -8.10
C LYS A 4 -14.82 4.24 -8.59
N LEU A 5 -15.93 3.72 -9.12
CA LEU A 5 -17.00 4.55 -9.67
C LEU A 5 -17.74 5.32 -8.57
N SER A 6 -18.01 4.68 -7.44
CA SER A 6 -18.61 5.35 -6.27
C SER A 6 -17.70 6.43 -5.69
N VAL A 7 -16.40 6.17 -5.52
CA VAL A 7 -15.43 7.17 -5.06
C VAL A 7 -15.31 8.33 -6.05
N SER A 8 -15.29 8.07 -7.36
CA SER A 8 -15.24 9.12 -8.38
C SER A 8 -16.51 9.98 -8.39
N LEU A 9 -17.68 9.38 -8.25
CA LEU A 9 -18.96 10.10 -8.15
C LEU A 9 -19.01 10.95 -6.88
N GLU A 10 -18.57 10.41 -5.74
CA GLU A 10 -18.45 11.18 -4.50
C GLU A 10 -17.45 12.33 -4.63
N GLY A 11 -16.32 12.12 -5.31
CA GLY A 11 -15.33 13.16 -5.58
C GLY A 11 -15.87 14.28 -6.47
N ALA A 12 -16.74 13.95 -7.43
CA ALA A 12 -17.42 14.94 -8.26
C ALA A 12 -18.52 15.69 -7.50
N ALA A 13 -19.28 15.00 -6.65
CA ALA A 13 -20.38 15.58 -5.89
C ALA A 13 -19.92 16.43 -4.70
N ASN A 14 -18.89 15.97 -3.97
CA ASN A 14 -18.40 16.59 -2.74
C ASN A 14 -16.87 16.71 -2.75
N PRO A 15 -16.31 17.60 -3.60
CA PRO A 15 -14.86 17.70 -3.80
C PRO A 15 -14.08 18.09 -2.54
N GLU A 16 -14.71 18.79 -1.59
CA GLU A 16 -14.06 19.21 -0.34
C GLU A 16 -13.87 18.07 0.66
N THR A 17 -14.77 17.08 0.65
CA THR A 17 -14.74 15.94 1.59
C THR A 17 -14.05 14.70 1.01
N ALA A 18 -13.76 14.71 -0.29
CA ALA A 18 -13.14 13.60 -0.98
C ALA A 18 -11.61 13.68 -0.90
N PRO A 19 -10.91 12.63 -0.42
CA PRO A 19 -9.45 12.61 -0.42
C PRO A 19 -8.90 12.59 -1.85
N ARG A 20 -7.79 13.32 -2.07
CA ARG A 20 -7.15 13.49 -3.38
C ARG A 20 -5.99 12.52 -3.49
N VAL A 21 -5.96 11.68 -4.53
CA VAL A 21 -4.94 10.62 -4.72
C VAL A 21 -3.60 11.19 -5.23
N ASP A 22 -3.62 12.39 -5.82
CA ASP A 22 -2.45 13.00 -6.46
C ASP A 22 -1.46 13.61 -5.46
N ARG A 23 -1.88 13.81 -4.20
CA ARG A 23 -1.13 14.52 -3.16
C ARG A 23 -0.96 13.64 -1.91
N PRO A 24 0.08 13.88 -1.09
CA PRO A 24 0.20 13.22 0.20
C PRO A 24 -0.97 13.56 1.14
N PRO A 25 -1.23 12.72 2.16
CA PRO A 25 -2.31 12.95 3.10
C PRO A 25 -2.17 14.29 3.81
N THR A 26 -3.27 15.02 3.98
CA THR A 26 -3.28 16.37 4.59
C THR A 26 -3.12 16.37 6.10
N PHE A 27 -3.54 15.30 6.78
CA PHE A 27 -3.50 15.20 8.25
C PHE A 27 -2.22 14.53 8.74
N ASP A 28 -1.73 14.99 9.90
CA ASP A 28 -0.60 14.37 10.61
C ASP A 28 -0.84 12.85 10.79
N PRO A 29 0.13 11.98 10.43
CA PRO A 29 0.06 10.54 10.66
C PRO A 29 -0.26 10.14 12.10
N GLN A 30 0.14 10.94 13.09
CA GLN A 30 -0.11 10.65 14.51
C GLN A 30 -1.49 11.11 14.99
N TYR A 31 -2.20 11.94 14.22
CA TYR A 31 -3.51 12.47 14.61
C TYR A 31 -4.55 11.36 14.84
N GLY A 32 -5.13 11.32 16.03
CA GLY A 32 -6.15 10.34 16.42
C GLY A 32 -5.60 9.01 16.95
N PHE A 33 -4.28 8.85 17.07
CA PHE A 33 -3.66 7.68 17.70
C PHE A 33 -3.17 8.04 19.11
N GLU A 34 -3.63 7.29 20.11
CA GLU A 34 -3.21 7.48 21.52
C GLU A 34 -1.74 7.10 21.76
N ARG A 35 -1.22 6.15 20.98
CA ARG A 35 0.16 5.66 21.06
C ARG A 35 0.92 6.01 19.77
N PRO A 36 2.25 6.18 19.83
CA PRO A 36 3.05 6.42 18.64
C PRO A 36 2.88 5.27 17.65
N ARG A 37 2.57 5.60 16.40
CA ARG A 37 2.40 4.61 15.34
C ARG A 37 3.73 3.93 15.04
N LYS A 38 3.75 2.59 14.99
CA LYS A 38 4.93 1.84 14.57
C LYS A 38 5.24 2.13 13.09
N VAL A 39 6.48 2.53 12.82
CA VAL A 39 6.99 2.72 11.45
C VAL A 39 7.19 1.37 10.76
N ARG A 40 6.98 1.33 9.45
CA ARG A 40 7.21 0.12 8.64
C ARG A 40 8.70 -0.09 8.45
N GLU A 41 9.16 -1.28 8.77
CA GLU A 41 10.56 -1.67 8.62
C GLU A 41 10.76 -2.27 7.23
N MET A 42 11.75 -1.75 6.50
CA MET A 42 12.18 -2.32 5.23
C MET A 42 13.15 -3.47 5.52
N LYS A 43 12.79 -4.70 5.12
CA LYS A 43 13.59 -5.90 5.41
C LYS A 43 14.71 -6.15 4.39
N ALA A 44 14.50 -5.79 3.13
CA ALA A 44 15.49 -5.96 2.08
C ALA A 44 16.46 -4.77 2.06
N THR A 45 17.74 -5.05 1.86
CA THR A 45 18.75 -3.99 1.70
C THR A 45 18.73 -3.41 0.28
N TRP A 46 19.20 -2.18 0.12
CA TRP A 46 19.30 -1.54 -1.20
C TRP A 46 20.25 -2.28 -2.14
N GLU A 47 21.35 -2.81 -1.61
CA GLU A 47 22.33 -3.57 -2.37
C GLU A 47 21.72 -4.86 -2.94
N GLU A 48 20.92 -5.59 -2.15
CA GLU A 48 20.22 -6.79 -2.62
C GLU A 48 19.21 -6.46 -3.73
N MET A 49 18.46 -5.36 -3.60
CA MET A 49 17.49 -4.95 -4.63
C MET A 49 18.17 -4.59 -5.97
N GLU A 50 19.38 -4.02 -5.91
CA GLU A 50 20.16 -3.69 -7.09
C GLU A 50 20.81 -4.93 -7.72
N GLN A 51 21.33 -5.86 -6.91
CA GLN A 51 21.88 -7.14 -7.38
C GLN A 51 20.87 -7.94 -8.22
N TRP A 52 19.61 -7.99 -7.77
CA TRP A 52 18.51 -8.67 -8.47
C TRP A 52 17.84 -7.80 -9.55
N LYS A 53 18.36 -6.59 -9.80
CA LYS A 53 17.88 -5.65 -10.82
C LYS A 53 16.37 -5.41 -10.75
N LEU A 54 15.85 -5.21 -9.54
CA LEU A 54 14.42 -4.94 -9.35
C LEU A 54 14.03 -3.62 -10.01
N LYS A 55 12.86 -3.60 -10.67
CA LYS A 55 12.29 -2.37 -11.24
C LYS A 55 11.89 -1.41 -10.11
N PRO A 56 11.88 -0.08 -10.34
CA PRO A 56 11.48 0.88 -9.30
C PRO A 56 10.11 0.59 -8.66
N ALA A 57 9.14 0.10 -9.44
CA ALA A 57 7.82 -0.27 -8.93
C ALA A 57 7.80 -1.52 -8.04
N GLN A 58 8.85 -2.35 -8.09
CA GLN A 58 9.02 -3.58 -7.31
C GLN A 58 9.92 -3.37 -6.09
N ARG A 59 10.42 -2.15 -5.87
CA ARG A 59 11.29 -1.78 -4.74
C ARG A 59 10.44 -1.25 -3.58
N ASP A 60 9.41 -2.01 -3.23
CA ASP A 60 8.46 -1.70 -2.16
C ASP A 60 8.82 -2.45 -0.86
N TYR A 61 8.01 -2.31 0.19
CA TYR A 61 8.25 -3.00 1.46
C TYR A 61 8.22 -4.54 1.34
N CYS A 62 7.63 -5.07 0.27
CA CYS A 62 7.51 -6.49 -0.01
C CYS A 62 8.67 -7.11 -0.80
N ALA A 63 9.64 -6.31 -1.24
CA ALA A 63 10.73 -6.76 -2.12
C ALA A 63 11.55 -7.97 -1.61
N HIS A 64 11.60 -8.18 -0.29
CA HIS A 64 12.26 -9.34 0.32
C HIS A 64 11.64 -10.69 -0.11
N HIS A 65 10.32 -10.74 -0.28
CA HIS A 65 9.65 -11.93 -0.80
C HIS A 65 9.88 -12.09 -2.31
N LEU A 66 9.91 -10.99 -3.06
CA LEU A 66 10.19 -11.03 -4.49
C LEU A 66 11.60 -11.56 -4.79
N ILE A 67 12.61 -11.13 -4.01
CA ILE A 67 13.97 -11.65 -4.12
C ILE A 67 14.00 -13.17 -3.83
N SER A 68 13.22 -13.63 -2.84
CA SER A 68 13.13 -15.06 -2.49
C SER A 68 12.48 -15.88 -3.61
N LEU A 69 11.44 -15.33 -4.24
CA LEU A 69 10.82 -15.91 -5.44
C LEU A 69 11.82 -16.01 -6.61
N MET A 70 12.56 -14.94 -6.91
CA MET A 70 13.54 -14.92 -7.99
C MET A 70 14.67 -15.93 -7.75
N LYS A 71 15.14 -16.05 -6.50
CA LYS A 71 16.11 -17.09 -6.10
C LYS A 71 15.57 -18.48 -6.40
N CYS A 72 14.34 -18.80 -5.96
CA CYS A 72 13.71 -20.09 -6.24
C CYS A 72 13.59 -20.36 -7.74
N GLN A 73 13.19 -19.35 -8.53
CA GLN A 73 13.05 -19.48 -9.98
C GLN A 73 14.38 -19.78 -10.68
N THR A 74 15.47 -19.15 -10.24
CA THR A 74 16.81 -19.42 -10.80
C THR A 74 17.32 -20.82 -10.46
N GLN A 75 16.98 -21.35 -9.28
CA GLN A 75 17.45 -22.68 -8.82
C GLN A 75 16.66 -23.83 -9.45
N ASN A 76 15.35 -23.65 -9.68
CA ASN A 76 14.45 -24.71 -10.13
C ASN A 76 14.07 -24.60 -11.62
N ALA A 77 14.78 -23.78 -12.40
CA ALA A 77 14.56 -23.69 -13.85
C ALA A 77 14.86 -25.06 -14.52
N PRO A 78 14.00 -25.56 -15.45
CA PRO A 78 12.84 -24.90 -16.08
C PRO A 78 11.48 -25.13 -15.38
N PHE A 79 11.41 -25.96 -14.34
CA PHE A 79 10.15 -26.33 -13.65
C PHE A 79 9.72 -25.36 -12.53
N ALA A 80 10.30 -24.15 -12.53
CA ALA A 80 10.07 -23.12 -11.53
C ALA A 80 8.59 -22.71 -11.35
N GLY A 81 7.75 -22.94 -12.36
CA GLY A 81 6.33 -22.59 -12.34
C GLY A 81 5.53 -23.28 -11.23
N HIS A 82 5.83 -24.54 -10.90
CA HIS A 82 5.14 -25.29 -9.84
C HIS A 82 5.99 -25.43 -8.57
N ALA A 83 7.31 -25.48 -8.72
CA ALA A 83 8.22 -25.66 -7.59
C ALA A 83 8.26 -24.43 -6.64
N CYS A 84 7.91 -23.24 -7.15
CA CYS A 84 8.03 -21.98 -6.41
C CYS A 84 6.68 -21.34 -6.02
N ASP A 85 5.57 -22.10 -6.04
CA ASP A 85 4.23 -21.59 -5.72
C ASP A 85 4.13 -21.06 -4.28
N GLY A 86 4.85 -21.66 -3.34
CA GLY A 86 4.88 -21.19 -1.95
C GLY A 86 5.47 -19.79 -1.80
N GLU A 87 6.62 -19.54 -2.43
CA GLU A 87 7.27 -18.21 -2.45
C GLU A 87 6.41 -17.19 -3.18
N ARG A 88 5.73 -17.60 -4.24
CA ARG A 88 4.82 -16.74 -5.00
C ARG A 88 3.63 -16.31 -4.15
N GLY A 89 3.00 -17.25 -3.46
CA GLY A 89 1.90 -16.97 -2.55
C GLY A 89 2.32 -16.06 -1.38
N ALA A 90 3.56 -16.20 -0.90
CA ALA A 90 4.09 -15.31 0.14
C ALA A 90 4.24 -13.86 -0.35
N TRP A 91 4.78 -13.67 -1.57
CA TRP A 91 4.87 -12.34 -2.19
C TRP A 91 3.48 -11.74 -2.45
N ASP A 92 2.58 -12.50 -3.09
CA ASP A 92 1.22 -12.05 -3.41
C ASP A 92 0.43 -11.65 -2.15
N LYS A 93 0.58 -12.41 -1.06
CA LYS A 93 -0.06 -12.09 0.23
C LYS A 93 0.45 -10.76 0.80
N CYS A 94 1.75 -10.54 0.73
CA CYS A 94 2.37 -9.34 1.28
C CYS A 94 2.02 -8.08 0.45
N GLU A 95 1.95 -8.19 -0.88
CA GLU A 95 1.41 -7.14 -1.77
C GLU A 95 -0.08 -6.84 -1.46
N TYR A 96 -0.87 -7.89 -1.21
CA TYR A 96 -2.27 -7.74 -0.82
C TYR A 96 -2.42 -6.99 0.52
N ASP A 97 -1.61 -7.35 1.52
CA ASP A 97 -1.60 -6.67 2.80
C ASP A 97 -1.16 -5.20 2.67
N ASP A 98 -0.19 -4.89 1.81
CA ASP A 98 0.21 -3.51 1.49
C ASP A 98 -0.93 -2.71 0.85
N HIS A 99 -1.63 -3.33 -0.11
CA HIS A 99 -2.77 -2.73 -0.76
C HIS A 99 -3.91 -2.41 0.23
N ILE A 100 -4.19 -3.33 1.18
CA ILE A 100 -5.14 -3.08 2.26
C ILE A 100 -4.71 -1.88 3.12
N MET A 101 -3.41 -1.78 3.45
CA MET A 101 -2.90 -0.65 4.23
C MET A 101 -3.13 0.69 3.50
N ARG A 102 -2.95 0.73 2.18
CA ARG A 102 -3.23 1.93 1.36
C ARG A 102 -4.71 2.29 1.34
N ILE A 103 -5.61 1.30 1.30
CA ILE A 103 -7.06 1.53 1.41
C ILE A 103 -7.40 2.13 2.78
N LYS A 104 -6.78 1.63 3.87
CA LYS A 104 -7.00 2.16 5.22
C LYS A 104 -6.57 3.63 5.34
N GLU A 105 -5.45 4.02 4.73
CA GLU A 105 -5.04 5.44 4.70
C GLU A 105 -6.03 6.31 3.94
N PHE A 106 -6.50 5.85 2.78
CA PHE A 106 -7.50 6.56 1.99
C PHE A 106 -8.81 6.77 2.77
N GLU A 107 -9.32 5.72 3.42
CA GLU A 107 -10.52 5.82 4.25
C GLU A 107 -10.30 6.70 5.48
N ARG A 108 -9.11 6.67 6.09
CA ARG A 108 -8.75 7.55 7.21
C ARG A 108 -8.87 9.00 6.79
N GLU A 109 -8.24 9.39 5.68
CA GLU A 109 -8.28 10.77 5.19
C GLU A 109 -9.71 11.20 4.86
N ARG A 110 -10.49 10.36 4.17
CA ARG A 110 -11.91 10.61 3.88
C ARG A 110 -12.72 10.90 5.15
N ARG A 111 -12.59 10.07 6.18
CA ARG A 111 -13.34 10.23 7.44
C ARG A 111 -12.89 11.47 8.22
N LEU A 112 -11.61 11.83 8.15
CA LEU A 112 -11.08 13.04 8.79
C LEU A 112 -11.59 14.30 8.09
N LEU A 113 -11.61 14.35 6.76
CA LEU A 113 -12.20 15.45 6.00
C LEU A 113 -13.70 15.62 6.29
N GLN A 114 -14.45 14.51 6.31
CA GLN A 114 -15.87 14.55 6.67
C GLN A 114 -16.09 15.05 8.11
N ARG A 115 -15.23 14.65 9.05
CA ARG A 115 -15.29 15.14 10.44
C ARG A 115 -14.96 16.63 10.53
N GLN A 116 -13.99 17.10 9.75
CA GLN A 116 -13.64 18.51 9.68
C GLN A 116 -14.80 19.35 9.14
N ALA A 117 -15.38 18.95 8.00
CA ALA A 117 -16.55 19.62 7.43
C ALA A 117 -17.74 19.66 8.40
N ARG A 118 -17.99 18.59 9.16
CA ARG A 118 -19.03 18.59 10.22
C ARG A 118 -18.74 19.60 11.32
N LYS A 119 -17.49 19.71 11.78
CA LYS A 119 -17.11 20.67 12.81
C LYS A 119 -17.26 22.11 12.33
N GLU A 120 -16.85 22.38 11.09
CA GLU A 120 -16.99 23.69 10.44
C GLU A 120 -18.47 24.07 10.24
N ALA A 121 -19.34 23.11 9.92
CA ALA A 121 -20.79 23.37 9.82
C ALA A 121 -21.48 23.61 11.17
N THR A 122 -20.93 23.11 12.27
CA THR A 122 -21.48 23.31 13.63
C THR A 122 -20.92 24.54 14.35
N ALA A 123 -19.82 25.10 13.85
CA ALA A 123 -19.15 26.27 14.42
C ALA A 123 -19.73 27.57 13.86
#